data_AF-A0A1G3QHA7-F1
#
_entry.id   AF-A0A1G3QHA7-F1
#
_cell.length_a   1.000
_cell.length_b   1.000
_cell.length_c   1.000
_cell.angle_alpha   90.00
_cell.angle_beta   90.00
_cell.angle_gamma   90.00
#
_symmetry.space_group_name_H-M   'P 1'
#
loop_
_entity.id
_entity.type
_entity.pdbx_description
1 polymer ?
#
loop_
_entity_poly.entity_id
_entity_poly.type
_entity_poly.pdbx_seq_one_letter_code
_entity_poly.pdbx_strand_id
1 'polypeptide(L)'
;MIRFLFLFVLALTAGVMIGFPALCIDQVIKLYICQTEHDLDEITSWEYSAPDKYREATKNGTLTPLDAARAKAGSMVAAEKIQCNSEQQVVIEEYRDISDPSSLRIDPLEGAELERYCPQTIKQYGNPCRDLPAGLHH
;
A
#
# COMPACT_ATOMS: atom_id res chain seq x y z
N MET A 1 52.85 -42.26 4.60
CA MET A 1 53.03 -40.80 4.68
C MET A 1 52.17 -40.15 3.61
N ILE A 2 51.54 -39.02 3.95
CA ILE A 2 50.82 -38.10 3.05
C ILE A 2 49.44 -38.67 2.64
N ARG A 3 48.38 -38.59 3.47
CA ARG A 3 47.68 -37.35 3.90
C ARG A 3 47.61 -36.38 2.72
N PHE A 4 46.64 -36.47 1.81
CA PHE A 4 46.12 -35.33 1.00
C PHE A 4 44.98 -35.76 0.04
N LEU A 5 44.03 -36.57 0.51
CA LEU A 5 42.82 -36.91 -0.28
C LEU A 5 41.53 -36.68 0.50
N PHE A 6 41.55 -35.70 1.42
CA PHE A 6 40.38 -35.26 2.19
C PHE A 6 40.25 -33.74 2.19
N LEU A 7 40.56 -33.09 1.07
CA LEU A 7 40.41 -31.64 0.89
C LEU A 7 39.77 -31.28 -0.46
N PHE A 8 38.88 -32.13 -0.98
CA PHE A 8 38.11 -31.81 -2.18
C PHE A 8 36.59 -31.91 -1.98
N VAL A 9 36.13 -31.93 -0.72
CA VAL A 9 34.70 -31.98 -0.38
C VAL A 9 34.27 -30.79 0.50
N LEU A 10 35.16 -29.83 0.76
CA LEU A 10 34.93 -28.78 1.76
C LEU A 10 35.04 -27.35 1.21
N ALA A 11 34.86 -27.15 -0.09
CA ALA A 11 35.02 -25.83 -0.73
C ALA A 11 33.94 -25.48 -1.78
N LEU A 12 32.74 -26.08 -1.70
CA LEU A 12 31.67 -25.82 -2.67
C LEU A 12 30.26 -25.75 -2.05
N THR A 13 30.17 -25.31 -0.80
CA THR A 13 28.92 -24.95 -0.13
C THR A 13 29.00 -23.55 0.50
N ALA A 14 29.87 -22.68 -0.03
CA ALA A 14 29.91 -21.29 0.36
C ALA A 14 29.05 -20.46 -0.61
N GLY A 15 27.85 -20.12 -0.15
CA GLY A 15 27.23 -18.85 -0.53
C GLY A 15 26.55 -18.80 -1.89
N VAL A 16 25.43 -19.51 -2.03
CA VAL A 16 24.34 -18.98 -2.84
C VAL A 16 23.08 -18.93 -1.99
N MET A 17 23.13 -18.08 -0.96
CA MET A 17 21.91 -17.46 -0.45
C MET A 17 21.43 -16.55 -1.58
N ILE A 18 20.60 -17.08 -2.48
CA ILE A 18 19.80 -16.26 -3.39
C ILE A 18 18.82 -15.53 -2.47
N GLY A 19 19.26 -14.41 -1.91
CA GLY A 19 18.34 -13.41 -1.42
C GLY A 19 17.48 -13.04 -2.61
N PHE A 20 16.22 -13.46 -2.59
CA PHE A 20 15.22 -12.92 -3.50
C PHE A 20 15.38 -11.40 -3.44
N PRO A 21 15.56 -10.71 -4.58
CA PRO A 21 15.54 -9.25 -4.55
C PRO A 21 14.21 -8.87 -3.92
N ALA A 22 14.25 -8.23 -2.76
CA ALA A 22 13.09 -7.53 -2.23
C ALA A 22 12.69 -6.56 -3.35
N LEU A 23 11.64 -6.91 -4.09
CA LEU A 23 11.13 -6.09 -5.18
C LEU A 23 10.72 -4.78 -4.52
N CYS A 24 11.54 -3.75 -4.70
CA CYS A 24 11.19 -2.40 -4.28
C CYS A 24 9.98 -1.99 -5.10
N ILE A 25 8.79 -2.14 -4.53
CA ILE A 25 7.54 -1.68 -5.12
C ILE A 25 7.56 -0.15 -5.11
N ASP A 26 7.20 0.43 -6.24
CA ASP A 26 7.10 1.88 -6.43
C ASP A 26 6.12 2.52 -5.42
N GLN A 27 6.46 3.72 -4.95
CA GLN A 27 5.67 4.50 -3.99
C GLN A 27 4.22 4.70 -4.44
N VAL A 28 3.99 4.95 -5.73
CA VAL A 28 2.65 5.11 -6.31
C VAL A 28 1.84 3.82 -6.19
N ILE A 29 2.49 2.66 -6.38
CA ILE A 29 1.85 1.36 -6.21
C ILE A 29 1.50 1.13 -4.73
N LYS A 30 2.37 1.52 -3.79
CA LYS A 30 2.06 1.43 -2.36
C LYS A 30 0.86 2.31 -1.99
N LEU A 31 0.78 3.54 -2.51
CA LEU A 31 -0.38 4.42 -2.30
C LEU A 31 -1.66 3.83 -2.88
N TYR A 32 -1.57 3.27 -4.09
CA TYR A 32 -2.71 2.59 -4.73
C TYR A 32 -3.23 1.41 -3.88
N ILE A 33 -2.33 0.57 -3.37
CA ILE A 33 -2.72 -0.57 -2.50
C ILE A 33 -3.31 -0.05 -1.19
N CYS A 34 -2.66 0.94 -0.55
CA CYS A 34 -3.11 1.55 0.69
C CYS A 34 -4.53 2.14 0.55
N GLN A 35 -4.80 2.89 -0.52
CA GLN A 35 -6.14 3.44 -0.81
C GLN A 35 -7.16 2.33 -1.12
N THR A 36 -6.75 1.29 -1.84
CA THR A 36 -7.63 0.15 -2.13
C THR A 36 -8.04 -0.59 -0.85
N GLU A 37 -7.14 -0.75 0.11
CA GLU A 37 -7.44 -1.35 1.42
C GLU A 37 -8.50 -0.55 2.17
N HIS A 38 -8.29 0.76 2.27
CA HIS A 38 -9.23 1.66 2.93
C HIS A 38 -10.62 1.66 2.26
N ASP A 39 -10.66 1.84 0.94
CA ASP A 39 -11.91 1.88 0.18
C ASP A 39 -12.66 0.54 0.24
N LEU A 40 -11.93 -0.59 0.28
CA LEU A 40 -12.54 -1.90 0.42
C LEU A 40 -13.20 -2.07 1.79
N ASP A 41 -12.53 -1.65 2.86
CA ASP A 41 -13.09 -1.69 4.22
C ASP A 41 -14.35 -0.81 4.31
N GLU A 42 -14.26 0.42 3.78
CA GLU A 42 -15.37 1.37 3.73
C GLU A 42 -16.58 0.78 2.98
N ILE A 43 -16.38 0.29 1.74
CA ILE A 43 -17.44 -0.29 0.92
C ILE A 43 -18.03 -1.52 1.61
N THR A 44 -17.20 -2.41 2.15
CA THR A 44 -17.68 -3.64 2.81
C THR A 44 -18.52 -3.30 4.04
N SER A 45 -18.15 -2.28 4.80
CA SER A 45 -18.94 -1.82 5.95
C SER A 45 -20.36 -1.35 5.58
N TRP A 46 -20.55 -0.85 4.36
CA TRP A 46 -21.84 -0.37 3.87
C TRP A 46 -22.83 -1.48 3.53
N GLU A 47 -22.37 -2.72 3.32
CA GLU A 47 -23.24 -3.84 2.94
C GLU A 47 -24.45 -3.95 3.89
N TYR A 48 -24.22 -3.74 5.18
CA TYR A 48 -25.26 -3.79 6.20
C TYR A 48 -25.64 -2.41 6.75
N SER A 49 -24.69 -1.46 6.84
CA SER A 49 -24.93 -0.17 7.48
C SER A 49 -25.56 0.87 6.54
N ALA A 50 -25.29 0.79 5.24
CA ALA A 50 -25.78 1.72 4.23
C ALA A 50 -25.97 1.03 2.86
N PRO A 51 -26.99 0.16 2.71
CA PRO A 51 -27.15 -0.68 1.52
C PRO A 51 -27.29 0.11 0.21
N ASP A 52 -27.83 1.33 0.27
CA ASP A 52 -27.97 2.20 -0.90
C ASP A 52 -26.59 2.62 -1.44
N LYS A 53 -25.68 3.04 -0.54
CA LYS A 53 -24.29 3.38 -0.90
C LYS A 53 -23.53 2.17 -1.41
N TYR A 54 -23.73 1.01 -0.79
CA TYR A 54 -23.13 -0.24 -1.24
C TYR A 54 -23.54 -0.59 -2.68
N ARG A 55 -24.85 -0.49 -2.98
CA ARG A 55 -25.37 -0.73 -4.33
C ARG A 55 -24.83 0.28 -5.33
N GLU A 56 -24.74 1.55 -4.96
CA GLU A 56 -24.15 2.57 -5.82
C GLU A 56 -22.68 2.24 -6.14
N ALA A 57 -21.86 1.97 -5.11
CA ALA A 57 -20.44 1.66 -5.27
C ALA A 57 -20.20 0.41 -6.13
N THR A 58 -21.00 -0.64 -5.91
CA THR A 58 -20.91 -1.90 -6.66
C THR A 58 -21.65 -1.87 -7.99
N LYS A 59 -22.25 -0.74 -8.38
CA LYS A 59 -23.08 -0.59 -9.58
C LYS A 59 -24.15 -1.68 -9.68
N ASN A 60 -24.92 -1.83 -8.59
CA ASN A 60 -25.93 -2.87 -8.39
C ASN A 60 -25.40 -4.30 -8.60
N GLY A 61 -24.19 -4.59 -8.11
CA GLY A 61 -23.55 -5.90 -8.22
C GLY A 61 -22.83 -6.17 -9.54
N THR A 62 -22.72 -5.18 -10.43
CA THR A 62 -21.91 -5.29 -11.65
C THR A 62 -20.41 -5.35 -11.34
N LEU A 63 -19.98 -4.70 -10.25
CA LEU A 63 -18.61 -4.74 -9.74
C LEU A 63 -18.58 -5.47 -8.40
N THR A 64 -17.50 -6.22 -8.17
CA THR A 64 -17.19 -6.68 -6.81
C THR A 64 -16.76 -5.49 -5.94
N PRO A 65 -16.89 -5.55 -4.61
CA PRO A 65 -16.38 -4.50 -3.72
C PRO A 65 -14.89 -4.18 -3.96
N LEU A 66 -14.09 -5.21 -4.23
CA LEU A 66 -12.67 -5.04 -4.54
C LEU A 66 -12.45 -4.29 -5.86
N ASP A 67 -13.21 -4.61 -6.91
CA ASP A 67 -13.08 -3.90 -8.19
C ASP A 67 -13.52 -2.44 -8.08
N ALA A 68 -14.57 -2.18 -7.28
CA ALA A 68 -15.01 -0.82 -6.98
C ALA A 68 -13.95 -0.03 -6.20
N ALA A 69 -13.36 -0.63 -5.16
CA ALA A 69 -12.28 -0.04 -4.38
C ALA A 69 -11.05 0.28 -5.25
N ARG A 70 -10.62 -0.68 -6.08
CA ARG A 70 -9.50 -0.50 -7.02
C ARG A 70 -9.75 0.62 -8.03
N ALA A 71 -10.97 0.70 -8.57
CA ALA A 71 -11.34 1.76 -9.50
C ALA A 71 -11.28 3.15 -8.84
N LYS A 72 -11.80 3.27 -7.61
CA LYS A 72 -11.74 4.51 -6.82
C LYS A 72 -10.29 4.88 -6.49
N ALA A 73 -9.51 3.95 -5.95
CA ALA A 73 -8.09 4.15 -5.66
C ALA A 73 -7.28 4.57 -6.89
N GLY A 74 -7.49 3.89 -8.02
CA GLY A 74 -6.84 4.23 -9.28
C GLY A 74 -7.17 5.64 -9.76
N SER A 75 -8.42 6.07 -9.59
CA SER A 75 -8.83 7.45 -9.92
C SER A 75 -8.20 8.50 -9.00
N MET A 76 -8.05 8.19 -7.71
CA MET A 76 -7.42 9.10 -6.75
C MET A 76 -5.92 9.27 -7.02
N VAL A 77 -5.23 8.16 -7.30
CA VAL A 77 -3.80 8.20 -7.67
C VAL A 77 -3.60 8.92 -9.00
N ALA A 78 -4.40 8.62 -10.02
CA ALA A 78 -4.27 9.25 -11.34
C ALA A 78 -4.60 10.75 -11.33
N ALA A 79 -5.42 11.21 -10.39
CA ALA A 79 -5.75 12.61 -10.19
C ALA A 79 -4.86 13.29 -9.13
N GLU A 80 -3.81 12.61 -8.63
CA GLU A 80 -2.89 13.10 -7.59
C GLU A 80 -3.57 13.49 -6.26
N LYS A 81 -4.80 12.98 -6.04
CA LYS A 81 -5.59 13.23 -4.82
C LYS A 81 -5.08 12.46 -3.60
N ILE A 82 -4.30 11.41 -3.82
CA ILE A 82 -3.51 10.77 -2.76
C ILE A 82 -2.07 10.78 -3.19
N GLN A 83 -1.21 11.35 -2.36
CA GLN A 83 0.20 11.54 -2.69
C GLN A 83 1.06 11.54 -1.44
N CYS A 84 2.37 11.55 -1.66
CA CYS A 84 3.33 11.72 -0.59
C CYS A 84 3.83 13.16 -0.60
N ASN A 85 3.73 13.84 0.54
CA ASN A 85 4.24 15.20 0.68
C ASN A 85 5.78 15.23 0.82
N SER A 86 6.35 16.43 0.90
CA SER A 86 7.79 16.62 1.09
C SER A 86 8.35 16.05 2.40
N GLU A 87 7.48 15.80 3.38
CA GLU A 87 7.82 15.22 4.68
C GLU A 87 7.68 13.69 4.70
N GLN A 88 7.46 13.05 3.53
CA GLN A 88 7.26 11.61 3.39
C GLN A 88 6.03 11.09 4.13
N GLN A 89 4.95 11.87 4.13
CA GLN A 89 3.67 11.50 4.72
C GLN A 89 2.61 11.32 3.63
N VAL A 90 1.69 10.38 3.85
CA VAL A 90 0.54 10.18 2.97
C VAL A 90 -0.40 11.35 3.20
N VAL A 91 -0.74 12.08 2.15
CA VAL A 91 -1.75 13.14 2.19
C VAL A 91 -2.88 12.80 1.22
N ILE A 92 -4.11 13.11 1.63
CA ILE A 92 -5.31 12.88 0.83
C ILE A 92 -6.05 14.21 0.69
N GLU A 93 -6.39 14.57 -0.54
CA GLU A 93 -7.21 15.72 -0.86
C GLU A 93 -8.67 15.45 -0.50
N GLU A 94 -9.16 16.17 0.51
CA GLU A 94 -10.56 16.16 0.93
C GLU A 94 -11.22 17.50 0.60
N TYR A 95 -12.28 17.48 -0.20
CA TYR A 95 -13.10 18.67 -0.42
C TYR A 95 -14.27 18.67 0.57
N ARG A 96 -14.40 19.72 1.38
CA ARG A 96 -15.58 19.87 2.24
C ARG A 96 -16.84 20.15 1.42
N ASP A 97 -16.67 20.83 0.28
CA ASP A 97 -17.70 21.04 -0.75
C ASP A 97 -17.07 20.84 -2.13
N ILE A 98 -17.56 19.85 -2.88
CA ILE A 98 -17.06 19.51 -4.23
C ILE A 98 -17.23 20.70 -5.20
N SER A 99 -18.18 21.60 -4.94
CA SER A 99 -18.45 22.78 -5.77
C SER A 99 -17.61 24.01 -5.41
N ASP A 100 -16.88 23.99 -4.30
CA ASP A 100 -15.99 25.06 -3.86
C ASP A 100 -14.53 24.57 -3.78
N PRO A 101 -13.68 24.90 -4.78
CA PRO A 101 -12.26 24.54 -4.77
C PRO A 101 -11.49 25.12 -3.57
N SER A 102 -11.97 26.19 -2.95
CA SER A 102 -11.35 26.79 -1.77
C SER A 102 -11.60 26.00 -0.48
N SER A 103 -12.47 24.98 -0.56
CA SER A 103 -12.78 24.07 0.54
C SER A 103 -11.84 22.86 0.64
N LEU A 104 -10.80 22.82 -0.21
CA LEU A 104 -9.78 21.77 -0.20
C LEU A 104 -9.04 21.75 1.14
N ARG A 105 -9.06 20.59 1.77
CA ARG A 105 -8.26 20.26 2.95
C ARG A 105 -7.31 19.13 2.61
N ILE A 106 -6.07 19.27 3.06
CA ILE A 106 -5.02 18.26 2.89
C ILE A 106 -4.48 17.99 4.28
N ASP A 107 -4.93 16.89 4.87
CA ASP A 107 -4.45 16.44 6.18
C ASP A 107 -3.50 15.26 5.97
N PRO A 108 -2.27 15.30 6.52
CA PRO A 108 -1.35 14.18 6.48
C PRO A 108 -1.81 13.08 7.44
N LEU A 109 -1.79 11.84 6.96
CA LEU A 109 -1.99 10.66 7.79
C LEU A 109 -0.70 10.35 8.56
N GLU A 110 -0.79 10.30 9.89
CA GLU A 110 0.35 10.10 10.77
C GLU A 110 0.15 8.93 11.76
N GLY A 111 1.25 8.24 12.08
CA GLY A 111 1.32 7.24 13.15
C GLY A 111 0.16 6.25 13.14
N ALA A 112 -0.60 6.21 14.24
CA ALA A 112 -1.72 5.29 14.43
C ALA A 112 -2.90 5.54 13.47
N GLU A 113 -3.01 6.72 12.86
CA GLU A 113 -4.01 6.97 11.82
C GLU A 113 -3.63 6.27 10.53
N LEU A 114 -2.40 6.45 10.07
CA LEU A 114 -1.87 5.75 8.90
C LEU A 114 -1.92 4.23 9.06
N GLU A 115 -1.57 3.72 10.25
CA GLU A 115 -1.63 2.28 10.57
C GLU A 115 -3.05 1.71 10.52
N ARG A 116 -4.06 2.49 10.92
CA ARG A 116 -5.46 2.10 10.77
C ARG A 116 -5.94 2.21 9.33
N TYR A 117 -5.42 3.17 8.59
CA TYR A 117 -5.82 3.44 7.21
C TYR A 117 -5.41 2.33 6.24
N CYS A 118 -4.15 1.85 6.30
CA CYS A 118 -3.69 0.76 5.44
C CYS A 118 -2.77 -0.24 6.17
N PRO A 119 -3.37 -1.07 7.04
CA PRO A 119 -2.63 -1.97 7.91
C PRO A 119 -1.85 -3.06 7.15
N GLN A 120 -2.35 -3.55 6.01
CA GLN A 120 -1.66 -4.61 5.27
C GLN A 120 -0.51 -4.04 4.46
N THR A 121 -0.69 -2.87 3.83
CA THR A 121 0.37 -2.17 3.11
C THR A 121 1.55 -1.89 4.02
N ILE A 122 1.30 -1.36 5.23
CA ILE A 122 2.38 -1.08 6.19
C ILE A 122 3.07 -2.36 6.64
N LYS A 123 2.30 -3.41 6.94
CA LYS A 123 2.87 -4.69 7.38
C LYS A 123 3.76 -5.34 6.31
N GLN A 124 3.42 -5.20 5.03
CA GLN A 124 4.13 -5.84 3.92
C GLN A 124 5.26 -4.99 3.35
N TYR A 125 5.08 -3.68 3.27
CA TYR A 125 5.96 -2.78 2.52
C TYR A 125 6.49 -1.58 3.32
N GLY A 126 6.13 -1.47 4.60
CA GLY A 126 6.44 -0.32 5.44
C GLY A 126 5.61 0.92 5.08
N ASN A 127 6.04 2.09 5.56
CA ASN A 127 5.34 3.34 5.29
C ASN A 127 5.25 3.57 3.76
N PRO A 128 4.05 3.80 3.19
CA PRO A 128 3.86 3.98 1.75
C PRO A 128 4.74 5.08 1.15
N CYS A 129 5.01 6.14 1.93
CA CYS A 129 5.78 7.30 1.51
C CYS A 129 7.26 7.26 1.88
N ARG A 130 7.74 6.16 2.46
CA ARG A 130 9.16 5.93 2.67
C ARG A 130 9.66 4.80 1.78
N ASP A 131 10.75 5.07 1.09
CA ASP A 131 11.57 4.00 0.55
C ASP A 131 12.26 3.31 1.73
N LEU A 132 12.04 2.01 1.88
CA LEU A 132 12.85 1.20 2.77
C LEU A 132 14.28 1.21 2.20
N PRO A 133 15.30 1.77 2.88
CA PRO A 133 16.66 1.34 2.59
C PRO A 133 16.74 -0.15 2.93
N ALA A 134 17.09 -0.98 1.95
CA ALA A 134 17.31 -2.40 2.16
C ALA A 134 18.38 -2.59 3.25
N GLY A 135 17.97 -2.99 4.46
CA GLY A 135 18.93 -3.41 5.49
C GLY A 135 18.64 -3.11 6.96
N LEU A 136 17.44 -2.67 7.37
CA LEU A 136 17.20 -2.37 8.79
C LEU A 136 15.87 -2.89 9.33
N HIS A 137 15.80 -4.21 9.51
CA HIS A 137 15.03 -4.80 10.61
C HIS A 137 15.88 -5.93 11.21
N HIS A 138 16.35 -5.69 12.44
CA HIS A 138 16.96 -6.70 13.30
C HIS A 138 15.93 -7.70 13.78
#